data_AF-A0AAD7LGA5-F1
#
_entry.id   AF-A0AAD7LGA5-F1
#
_cell.length_a   1.000
_cell.length_b   1.000
_cell.length_c   1.000
_cell.angle_alpha   90.00
_cell.angle_beta   90.00
_cell.angle_gamma   90.00
#
_symmetry.space_group_name_H-M   'P 1'
#
loop_
_entity.id
_entity.type
_entity.pdbx_description
1 polymer ?
#
loop_
_entity_poly.entity_id
_entity_poly.type
_entity_poly.pdbx_seq_one_letter_code
_entity_poly.pdbx_strand_id
1 'polypeptide(L)'
;MASYGWIYISKIINKTNSKVTFYNPHGDISGDISAGEEESNNCKGYIPYYSHARKYEITYYNELYKEQKKIEIKDLGGDWLASFYTGGISEDIRDFPPAGGCTSEKLTLTIGPNGYEIYSITRKCRKGGELFG
;
A
#
# COMPACT_ATOMS: atom_id res chain seq x y z
N MET A 1 -13.48 12.40 15.23
CA MET A 1 -12.18 12.59 14.55
C MET A 1 -11.72 11.23 14.07
N ALA A 2 -11.45 11.07 12.78
CA ALA A 2 -10.92 9.82 12.24
C ALA A 2 -9.43 9.71 12.58
N SER A 3 -9.00 8.58 13.15
CA SER A 3 -7.60 8.34 13.49
C SER A 3 -6.90 7.73 12.27
N TYR A 4 -5.96 8.46 11.69
CA TYR A 4 -5.07 7.98 10.63
C TYR A 4 -3.61 8.01 11.14
N GLY A 5 -2.84 6.97 10.81
CA GLY A 5 -1.46 6.75 11.26
C GLY A 5 -0.47 7.74 10.66
N TRP A 6 0.81 7.59 11.00
CA TRP A 6 1.88 8.50 10.55
C TRP A 6 2.55 8.06 9.24
N ILE A 7 2.15 6.89 8.72
CA ILE A 7 2.64 6.37 7.44
C ILE A 7 1.72 6.85 6.32
N TYR A 8 2.33 7.27 5.22
CA TYR A 8 1.64 7.99 4.15
C TYR A 8 1.90 7.33 2.80
N ILE A 9 0.85 6.93 2.07
CA ILE A 9 0.99 6.50 0.68
C ILE A 9 1.07 7.74 -0.19
N SER A 10 2.14 7.83 -0.99
CA SER A 10 2.44 9.00 -1.82
C SER A 10 2.26 8.75 -3.32
N LYS A 11 2.41 7.49 -3.74
CA LYS A 11 2.36 7.05 -5.13
C LYS A 11 2.02 5.56 -5.20
N ILE A 12 1.25 5.17 -6.21
CA ILE A 12 1.05 3.78 -6.62
C ILE A 12 1.49 3.65 -8.09
N ILE A 13 2.34 2.66 -8.39
CA ILE A 13 2.83 2.34 -9.74
C ILE A 13 2.25 1.00 -10.16
N ASN A 14 1.56 0.94 -11.30
CA ASN A 14 1.03 -0.30 -11.85
C ASN A 14 1.97 -0.87 -12.92
N LYS A 15 2.74 -1.90 -12.57
CA LYS A 15 3.58 -2.68 -13.50
C LYS A 15 2.92 -3.98 -13.97
N THR A 16 1.62 -4.16 -13.73
CA THR A 16 0.87 -5.30 -14.23
C THR A 16 0.41 -5.07 -15.67
N ASN A 17 -0.05 -6.13 -16.34
CA ASN A 17 -0.71 -6.03 -17.64
C ASN A 17 -2.23 -5.75 -17.51
N SER A 18 -2.71 -5.46 -16.31
CA SER A 18 -4.12 -5.29 -15.98
C SER A 18 -4.36 -3.96 -15.25
N LYS A 19 -5.63 -3.61 -15.08
CA LYS A 19 -6.02 -2.45 -14.27
C LYS A 19 -5.80 -2.74 -12.79
N VAL A 20 -5.21 -1.79 -12.07
CA VAL A 20 -5.15 -1.76 -10.61
C VAL A 20 -6.19 -0.77 -10.11
N THR A 21 -6.95 -1.13 -9.08
CA THR A 21 -7.89 -0.21 -8.43
C THR A 21 -7.43 0.04 -7.00
N PHE A 22 -7.66 1.24 -6.48
CA PHE A 22 -7.36 1.55 -5.10
C PHE A 22 -8.51 2.30 -4.43
N TYR A 23 -8.54 2.21 -3.11
CA TYR A 23 -9.38 3.01 -2.24
C TYR A 23 -8.52 3.68 -1.17
N ASN A 24 -8.57 5.01 -1.15
CA ASN A 24 -7.90 5.87 -0.19
C ASN A 24 -8.91 6.37 0.86
N PRO A 25 -8.91 5.81 2.09
CA PRO A 25 -9.86 6.18 3.13
C PRO A 25 -9.63 7.60 3.67
N HIS A 26 -8.41 8.14 3.56
CA HIS A 26 -8.10 9.49 4.05
C HIS A 26 -8.88 10.57 3.30
N GLY A 27 -9.00 10.43 1.98
CA GLY A 27 -9.78 11.32 1.13
C GLY A 27 -11.20 10.83 0.83
N ASP A 28 -11.54 9.60 1.23
CA ASP A 28 -12.70 8.85 0.76
C ASP A 28 -12.80 8.78 -0.78
N ILE A 29 -11.68 8.47 -1.42
CA ILE A 29 -11.52 8.50 -2.89
C ILE A 29 -11.13 7.11 -3.39
N SER A 30 -11.77 6.65 -4.45
CA SER A 30 -11.35 5.49 -5.23
C SER A 30 -10.76 5.94 -6.57
N GLY A 31 -9.86 5.13 -7.12
CA GLY A 31 -9.32 5.38 -8.45
C GLY A 31 -8.85 4.10 -9.14
N ASP A 32 -8.66 4.25 -10.44
CA ASP A 32 -8.20 3.21 -11.35
C ASP A 32 -6.85 3.63 -11.95
N ILE A 33 -5.93 2.68 -12.06
CA ILE A 33 -4.60 2.87 -12.64
C ILE A 33 -4.48 1.87 -13.79
N SER A 34 -4.40 2.38 -15.02
CA SER A 34 -4.19 1.55 -16.22
C SER A 34 -2.86 0.80 -16.16
N ALA A 35 -2.74 -0.27 -16.94
CA ALA A 35 -1.51 -1.05 -17.05
C ALA A 35 -0.33 -0.15 -17.48
N GLY A 36 0.79 -0.23 -16.77
CA GLY A 36 1.99 0.57 -17.04
C GLY A 36 1.98 2.00 -16.49
N GLU A 37 0.86 2.46 -15.94
CA GLU A 37 0.69 3.84 -15.45
C GLU A 37 0.94 3.97 -13.94
N GLU A 38 1.02 5.21 -13.46
CA GLU A 38 1.12 5.55 -12.05
C GLU A 38 0.04 6.55 -11.61
N GLU A 39 -0.33 6.50 -10.34
CA GLU A 39 -1.20 7.48 -9.68
C GLU A 39 -0.45 8.10 -8.50
N SER A 40 -0.52 9.42 -8.38
CA SER A 40 0.17 10.21 -7.36
C SER A 40 -0.69 11.35 -6.80
N ASN A 41 -1.92 11.51 -7.24
CA ASN A 41 -2.82 12.57 -6.83
C ASN A 41 -3.88 12.00 -5.90
N ASN A 42 -4.72 11.10 -6.39
CA ASN A 42 -5.87 10.59 -5.64
C ASN A 42 -5.48 9.50 -4.61
N CYS A 43 -4.36 8.83 -4.83
CA CYS A 43 -3.85 7.81 -3.91
C CYS A 43 -3.21 8.38 -2.63
N LYS A 44 -2.94 9.69 -2.60
CA LYS A 44 -2.20 10.35 -1.52
C LYS A 44 -2.97 10.37 -0.21
N GLY A 45 -2.42 9.77 0.84
CA GLY A 45 -3.11 9.75 2.13
C GLY A 45 -2.41 8.98 3.23
N TYR A 46 -2.75 9.33 4.47
CA TYR A 46 -2.31 8.58 5.64
C TYR A 46 -3.01 7.22 5.71
N ILE A 47 -2.25 6.20 6.10
CA ILE A 47 -2.76 4.85 6.30
C ILE A 47 -3.60 4.83 7.59
N PRO A 48 -4.81 4.27 7.58
CA PRO A 48 -5.66 4.22 8.76
C PRO A 48 -5.08 3.31 9.85
N TYR A 49 -5.32 3.65 11.12
CA TYR A 49 -5.03 2.75 12.24
C TYR A 49 -5.80 1.42 12.12
N TYR A 50 -5.26 0.36 12.74
CA TYR A 50 -5.85 -0.98 12.72
C TYR A 50 -7.28 -1.01 13.29
N SER A 51 -7.61 -0.11 14.22
CA SER A 51 -8.95 0.01 14.82
C SER A 51 -9.96 0.75 13.94
N HIS A 52 -9.51 1.41 12.86
CA HIS A 52 -10.40 2.15 11.97
C HIS A 52 -11.27 1.19 11.14
N ALA A 53 -12.55 1.50 10.92
CA ALA A 53 -13.45 0.59 10.20
C ALA A 53 -13.05 0.37 8.73
N ARG A 54 -12.50 1.40 8.08
CA ARG A 54 -12.04 1.34 6.68
C ARG A 54 -10.53 1.24 6.59
N LYS A 55 -10.03 0.45 5.63
CA LYS A 55 -8.60 0.27 5.33
C LYS A 55 -8.24 0.99 4.04
N TYR A 56 -6.94 1.20 3.83
CA TYR A 56 -6.46 1.53 2.49
C TYR A 56 -6.44 0.23 1.70
N GLU A 57 -7.06 0.22 0.53
CA GLU A 57 -7.22 -1.01 -0.25
C GLU A 57 -6.60 -0.86 -1.63
N ILE A 58 -5.93 -1.90 -2.10
CA ILE A 58 -5.45 -2.01 -3.49
C ILE A 58 -5.90 -3.36 -4.04
N THR A 59 -6.63 -3.36 -5.14
CA THR A 59 -7.05 -4.57 -5.83
C THR A 59 -6.34 -4.68 -7.17
N TYR A 60 -5.83 -5.88 -7.48
CA TYR A 60 -5.11 -6.15 -8.71
C TYR A 60 -5.33 -7.60 -9.15
N TYR A 61 -5.14 -7.86 -10.44
CA TYR A 61 -5.12 -9.24 -10.94
C TYR A 61 -3.72 -9.82 -10.78
N ASN A 62 -3.61 -10.92 -10.06
CA ASN A 62 -2.37 -11.63 -9.84
C ASN A 62 -2.22 -12.73 -10.90
N GLU A 63 -1.18 -12.65 -11.72
CA GLU A 63 -0.95 -13.55 -12.85
C GLU A 63 -0.45 -14.94 -12.41
N LEU A 64 0.27 -15.03 -11.28
CA LEU A 64 0.74 -16.30 -10.72
C LEU A 64 -0.44 -17.19 -10.27
N TYR A 65 -1.40 -16.61 -9.54
CA TYR A 65 -2.57 -17.32 -9.03
C TYR A 65 -3.80 -17.23 -9.94
N LYS A 66 -3.73 -16.41 -10.99
CA LYS A 66 -4.83 -16.16 -11.95
C LYS A 66 -6.13 -15.71 -11.29
N GLU A 67 -6.02 -14.82 -10.30
CA GLU A 67 -7.18 -14.31 -9.56
C GLU A 67 -7.01 -12.86 -9.13
N GLN A 68 -8.12 -12.21 -8.77
CA GLN A 68 -8.07 -10.89 -8.14
C GLN A 68 -7.61 -11.01 -6.70
N LYS A 69 -6.60 -10.22 -6.34
CA LYS A 69 -6.11 -10.07 -4.98
C LYS A 69 -6.42 -8.68 -4.47
N LYS A 70 -6.69 -8.58 -3.17
CA LYS A 70 -6.81 -7.32 -2.45
C LYS A 70 -5.72 -7.23 -1.39
N ILE A 71 -5.04 -6.10 -1.34
CA ILE A 71 -4.12 -5.70 -0.28
C ILE A 71 -4.88 -4.72 0.61
N GLU A 72 -5.02 -5.06 1.88
CA GLU A 72 -5.53 -4.16 2.93
C GLU A 72 -4.35 -3.64 3.74
N ILE A 73 -4.25 -2.31 3.83
CA ILE A 73 -3.13 -1.63 4.46
C ILE A 73 -3.62 -0.89 5.70
N LYS A 74 -2.97 -1.15 6.83
CA LYS A 74 -3.31 -0.60 8.15
C LYS A 74 -2.07 -0.30 8.97
N ASP A 75 -2.10 0.79 9.72
CA ASP A 75 -1.10 1.12 10.74
C ASP A 75 -1.41 0.34 12.03
N LEU A 76 -0.41 -0.32 12.61
CA LEU A 76 -0.56 -1.23 13.74
C LEU A 76 -0.36 -0.56 15.12
N GLY A 77 -0.38 0.77 15.23
CA GLY A 77 -0.41 1.44 16.53
C GLY A 77 0.59 2.58 16.72
N GLY A 78 0.97 3.31 15.67
CA GLY A 78 1.76 4.54 15.80
C GLY A 78 3.27 4.32 15.92
N ASP A 79 3.73 3.08 16.03
CA ASP A 79 5.16 2.74 16.05
C ASP A 79 5.76 2.57 14.64
N TRP A 80 5.23 3.33 13.66
CA TRP A 80 5.67 3.24 12.27
C TRP A 80 5.52 1.85 11.65
N LEU A 81 4.63 1.04 12.21
CA LEU A 81 4.41 -0.33 11.79
C LEU A 81 3.18 -0.39 10.89
N ALA A 82 3.34 -0.79 9.63
CA ALA A 82 2.20 -1.06 8.75
C ALA A 82 2.13 -2.53 8.38
N SER A 83 0.90 -3.02 8.34
CA SER A 83 0.54 -4.33 7.82
C SER A 83 -0.01 -4.17 6.41
N PHE A 84 0.46 -5.04 5.51
CA PHE A 84 -0.06 -5.25 4.17
C PHE A 84 -0.64 -6.66 4.13
N TYR A 85 -1.95 -6.75 4.30
CA TYR A 85 -2.66 -8.02 4.41
C TYR A 85 -3.28 -8.40 3.07
N THR A 86 -3.03 -9.62 2.61
CA THR A 86 -3.62 -10.18 1.39
C THR A 86 -4.50 -11.38 1.71
N GLY A 87 -5.77 -11.10 2.06
CA GLY A 87 -6.90 -12.03 1.98
C GLY A 87 -6.67 -13.48 2.41
N GLY A 88 -6.15 -13.71 3.62
CA GLY A 88 -6.02 -15.04 4.22
C GLY A 88 -4.78 -15.84 3.82
N ILE A 89 -3.90 -15.24 3.02
CA ILE A 89 -2.71 -15.90 2.48
C ILE A 89 -1.45 -15.42 3.21
N SER A 90 -1.29 -14.10 3.31
CA SER A 90 -0.12 -13.52 3.95
C SER A 90 -0.42 -12.16 4.56
N GLU A 91 0.26 -11.87 5.66
CA GLU A 91 0.35 -10.54 6.25
C GLU A 91 1.83 -10.15 6.25
N ASP A 92 2.16 -9.07 5.55
CA ASP A 92 3.51 -8.51 5.50
C ASP A 92 3.56 -7.29 6.40
N ILE A 93 4.18 -7.44 7.56
CA ILE A 93 4.28 -6.41 8.59
C ILE A 93 5.67 -5.78 8.52
N ARG A 94 5.72 -4.46 8.41
CA ARG A 94 6.98 -3.72 8.23
C ARG A 94 7.04 -2.46 9.04
N ASP A 95 8.25 -2.19 9.51
CA ASP A 95 8.62 -0.93 10.15
C ASP A 95 9.04 0.11 9.10
N PHE A 96 8.53 1.32 9.26
CA PHE A 96 8.78 2.50 8.44
C PHE A 96 9.24 3.68 9.30
N PRO A 97 10.27 3.50 10.14
CA PRO A 97 10.73 4.57 11.02
C PRO A 97 11.17 5.77 10.17
N PRO A 98 10.77 6.99 10.56
CA PRO A 98 10.99 8.19 9.77
C PRO A 98 12.46 8.59 9.80
N ALA A 99 12.87 9.40 8.83
CA ALA A 99 14.16 10.07 8.89
C ALA A 99 14.12 11.02 10.09
N GLY A 100 15.28 11.26 10.73
CA GLY A 100 15.36 12.17 11.87
C GLY A 100 14.67 13.50 11.57
N GLY A 101 13.69 13.87 12.40
CA GLY A 101 12.92 15.11 12.28
C GLY A 101 11.65 15.03 11.40
N CYS A 102 11.32 13.88 10.80
CA CYS A 102 10.09 13.71 10.02
C CYS A 102 8.92 13.22 10.89
N THR A 103 7.75 13.81 10.66
CA THR A 103 6.47 13.43 11.31
C THR A 103 5.65 12.43 10.49
N SER A 104 6.14 12.04 9.32
CA SER A 104 5.54 11.00 8.49
C SER A 104 6.58 10.30 7.61
N GLU A 105 6.32 9.03 7.27
CA GLU A 105 7.11 8.27 6.28
C GLU A 105 6.29 8.08 5.01
N LYS A 106 6.89 8.40 3.85
CA LYS A 106 6.21 8.36 2.56
C LYS A 106 6.53 7.06 1.84
N LEU A 107 5.48 6.34 1.47
CA LEU A 107 5.57 5.08 0.75
C LEU A 107 5.21 5.28 -0.73
N THR A 108 5.97 4.62 -1.59
CA THR A 108 5.58 4.31 -2.96
C THR A 108 5.31 2.81 -3.05
N LEU A 109 4.14 2.44 -3.57
CA LEU A 109 3.75 1.05 -3.77
C LEU A 109 3.84 0.72 -5.26
N THR A 110 4.62 -0.28 -5.61
CA THR A 110 4.66 -0.81 -6.98
C THR A 110 3.89 -2.12 -7.01
N ILE A 111 2.83 -2.21 -7.81
CA ILE A 111 2.08 -3.44 -8.00
C ILE A 111 2.61 -4.13 -9.25
N GLY A 112 3.15 -5.33 -9.07
CA GLY A 112 3.67 -6.17 -10.13
C GLY A 112 2.71 -7.32 -10.46
N PRO A 113 2.96 -8.07 -11.56
CA PRO A 113 2.07 -9.13 -12.00
C PRO A 113 1.83 -10.22 -10.95
N ASN A 114 2.77 -10.42 -10.03
CA ASN A 114 2.71 -11.50 -9.03
C ASN A 114 2.62 -11.00 -7.57
N GLY A 115 2.70 -9.70 -7.32
CA GLY A 115 2.86 -9.17 -5.96
C GLY A 115 3.06 -7.66 -5.92
N TYR A 116 3.75 -7.17 -4.89
CA TYR A 116 3.98 -5.73 -4.73
C TYR A 116 5.35 -5.37 -4.13
N GLU A 117 5.89 -4.20 -4.41
CA GLU A 117 7.12 -3.71 -3.80
C GLU A 117 6.83 -2.41 -3.07
N ILE A 118 7.45 -2.25 -1.89
CA ILE A 118 7.29 -1.07 -1.06
C ILE A 118 8.60 -0.30 -1.04
N TYR A 119 8.55 0.95 -1.44
CA TYR A 119 9.67 1.87 -1.39
C TYR A 119 9.37 2.96 -0.38
N SER A 120 10.29 3.18 0.55
CA SER A 120 10.24 4.29 1.52
C SER A 120 11.41 5.23 1.29
N ILE A 121 11.29 6.48 1.71
CA ILE A 121 12.36 7.48 1.55
C ILE A 121 13.55 7.12 2.44
N THR A 122 13.29 6.58 3.63
CA THR A 122 14.29 6.25 4.66
C THR A 122 15.01 4.93 4.44
N ARG A 123 14.31 3.93 3.90
CA ARG A 123 14.88 2.61 3.61
C ARG A 123 14.65 2.29 2.14
N LYS A 124 15.77 2.22 1.39
CA LYS A 124 15.85 1.74 0.00
C LYS A 124 14.95 0.50 -0.21
N CYS A 125 14.44 0.32 -1.43
CA CYS A 125 13.49 -0.73 -1.88
C CYS A 125 13.36 -1.94 -0.94
N ARG A 126 12.15 -2.19 -0.43
CA ARG A 126 11.81 -3.42 0.28
C ARG A 126 10.76 -4.19 -0.52
N LYS A 127 11.19 -5.32 -1.08
CA LYS A 127 10.34 -6.30 -1.80
C LYS A 127 9.37 -7.00 -0.84
N GLY A 128 8.06 -7.05 -1.13
CA GLY A 128 7.02 -7.65 -0.27
C GLY A 128 5.94 -8.43 -1.03
N GLY A 129 5.09 -9.19 -0.33
CA GLY A 129 4.12 -10.08 -1.01
C GLY A 129 4.76 -11.21 -1.83
N GLU A 130 3.93 -12.11 -2.34
CA GLU A 130 4.35 -13.44 -2.79
C GLU A 130 5.36 -13.46 -3.96
N LEU A 131 6.46 -14.21 -3.71
CA LEU A 131 7.48 -14.74 -4.61
C LEU A 131 8.05 -13.79 -5.68
N PHE A 132 9.11 -13.08 -5.31
CA PHE A 132 10.11 -12.60 -6.27
C PHE A 132 10.92 -13.78 -6.77
N GLY A 133 10.46 -14.37 -7.88
CA GLY A 133 11.34 -15.09 -8.81
C GLY A 133 12.19 -14.11 -9.61
#